data_AF-Q0CDX0-F1
#
_entry.id   AF-Q0CDX0-F1
#
_cell.length_a   1.000
_cell.length_b   1.000
_cell.length_c   1.000
_cell.angle_alpha   90.00
_cell.angle_beta   90.00
_cell.angle_gamma   90.00
#
_symmetry.space_group_name_H-M   'P 1'
#
loop_
_entity.id
_entity.type
_entity.pdbx_description
1 polymer ?
#
loop_
_entity_poly.entity_id
_entity_poly.type
_entity_poly.pdbx_seq_one_letter_code
_entity_poly.pdbx_strand_id
1 'polypeptide(L)'
;MGTLTGMAKAVRERLMGQEMAVIYVDAHADINTPETSPSGNIHGMPLAFATGIARRAEGPLSWISNEHLINPKKIVYLGLRDVDGAEWTTIHKHGIRAFDMREIRE
;
A
#
# COMPACT_ATOMS: atom_id res chain seq x y z
N MET A 1 3.02 0.86 8.70
CA MET A 1 2.22 -0.38 8.89
C MET A 1 1.13 -0.20 9.95
N GLY A 2 1.44 -0.29 11.26
CA GLY A 2 0.43 -0.33 12.34
C GLY A 2 -0.57 0.82 12.36
N THR A 3 -0.11 2.06 12.21
CA THR A 3 -0.99 3.23 12.15
C THR A 3 -1.93 3.18 10.95
N LEU A 4 -1.42 2.84 9.77
CA LEU A 4 -2.18 2.83 8.53
C LEU A 4 -3.31 1.78 8.57
N THR A 5 -2.99 0.56 8.96
CA THR A 5 -3.97 -0.54 9.05
C THR A 5 -4.93 -0.38 10.24
N GLY A 6 -4.44 0.18 11.35
CA GLY A 6 -5.27 0.53 12.51
C GLY A 6 -6.30 1.62 12.19
N MET A 7 -5.90 2.65 11.44
CA MET A 7 -6.81 3.69 10.97
C MET A 7 -7.86 3.14 10.01
N ALA A 8 -7.48 2.24 9.09
CA ALA A 8 -8.43 1.59 8.19
C ALA A 8 -9.54 0.84 8.95
N LYS A 9 -9.15 0.05 9.97
CA LYS A 9 -10.11 -0.63 10.86
C LYS A 9 -10.98 0.37 11.63
N ALA A 10 -10.37 1.38 12.24
CA ALA A 10 -11.11 2.37 13.03
C ALA A 10 -12.14 3.14 12.19
N VAL A 11 -11.79 3.50 10.95
CA VAL A 11 -12.71 4.15 10.00
C VAL A 11 -13.89 3.24 9.67
N ARG A 12 -13.65 1.95 9.37
CA ARG A 12 -14.73 0.98 9.13
C ARG A 12 -15.67 0.85 10.32
N GLU A 13 -15.10 0.67 11.52
CA GLU A 13 -15.88 0.45 12.75
C GLU A 13 -16.69 1.68 13.15
N ARG A 14 -16.14 2.89 12.99
CA ARG A 14 -16.74 4.13 13.49
C ARG A 14 -17.63 4.84 12.48
N LEU A 15 -17.42 4.60 11.19
CA LEU A 15 -18.13 5.29 10.11
C LEU A 15 -18.98 4.32 9.27
N MET A 16 -19.69 3.40 9.93
CA MET A 16 -20.70 2.52 9.32
C MET A 16 -20.17 1.72 8.12
N GLY A 17 -18.97 1.15 8.24
CA GLY A 17 -18.35 0.33 7.19
C GLY A 17 -17.72 1.14 6.04
N GLN A 18 -17.59 2.47 6.17
CA GLN A 18 -16.84 3.26 5.19
C GLN A 18 -15.38 2.82 5.13
N GLU A 19 -14.80 2.87 3.92
CA GLU A 19 -13.37 2.60 3.75
C GLU A 19 -12.58 3.91 3.58
N MET A 20 -11.48 4.01 4.31
CA MET A 20 -10.48 5.08 4.20
C MET A 20 -9.86 5.13 2.81
N ALA A 21 -9.53 6.35 2.35
CA ALA A 21 -8.65 6.59 1.20
C ALA A 21 -7.27 7.07 1.67
N VAL A 22 -6.24 6.81 0.87
CA VAL A 22 -4.85 7.10 1.19
C VAL A 22 -4.24 7.95 0.08
N ILE A 23 -3.70 9.10 0.45
CA ILE A 23 -2.77 9.85 -0.39
C ILE A 23 -1.37 9.49 0.12
N TYR A 24 -0.60 8.81 -0.72
CA TYR A 24 0.72 8.32 -0.38
C TYR A 24 1.79 9.20 -1.04
N VAL A 25 2.41 10.06 -0.23
CA VAL A 25 3.41 11.03 -0.70
C VAL A 25 4.79 10.49 -0.39
N ASP A 26 5.46 9.93 -1.40
CA ASP A 26 6.79 9.35 -1.24
C ASP A 26 7.53 9.31 -2.60
N ALA A 27 8.86 9.17 -2.54
CA ALA A 27 9.68 8.87 -3.70
C ALA A 27 9.47 7.44 -4.22
N HIS A 28 9.20 6.50 -3.30
CA HIS A 28 9.08 5.07 -3.54
C HIS A 28 7.61 4.62 -3.45
N ALA A 29 7.29 3.48 -4.07
CA ALA A 29 5.93 2.94 -4.01
C ALA A 29 5.68 2.13 -2.73
N ASP A 30 6.72 1.59 -2.10
CA ASP A 30 6.63 0.86 -0.84
C ASP A 30 5.60 -0.30 -0.88
N ILE A 31 5.47 -0.92 -2.07
CA ILE A 31 4.46 -1.94 -2.39
C ILE A 31 5.08 -3.25 -2.88
N ASN A 32 6.36 -3.47 -2.60
CA ASN A 32 6.97 -4.77 -2.83
C ASN A 32 6.36 -5.85 -1.93
N THR A 33 6.31 -7.08 -2.43
CA THR A 33 6.06 -8.27 -1.60
C THR A 33 7.39 -8.88 -1.15
N PRO A 34 7.39 -9.80 -0.15
CA PRO A 34 8.58 -10.56 0.20
C PRO A 34 9.22 -11.29 -0.98
N GLU A 35 8.41 -11.69 -1.97
CA GLU A 35 8.84 -12.40 -3.17
C GLU A 35 9.40 -11.48 -4.26
N THR A 36 8.97 -10.21 -4.31
CA THR A 36 9.41 -9.27 -5.36
C THR A 36 10.52 -8.33 -4.90
N SER A 37 10.68 -8.12 -3.60
CA SER A 37 11.65 -7.15 -3.07
C SER A 37 13.10 -7.55 -3.42
N PRO A 38 13.88 -6.65 -4.03
CA PRO A 38 15.29 -6.91 -4.34
C PRO A 38 16.18 -6.88 -3.09
N SER A 39 15.78 -6.14 -2.05
CA SER A 39 16.57 -5.96 -0.82
C SER A 39 16.13 -6.87 0.33
N GLY A 40 14.88 -7.36 0.31
CA GLY A 40 14.28 -8.08 1.43
C GLY A 40 13.90 -7.18 2.61
N ASN A 41 14.12 -5.86 2.52
CA ASN A 41 13.83 -4.94 3.61
C ASN A 41 12.33 -4.64 3.70
N ILE A 42 11.75 -4.84 4.87
CA ILE A 42 10.30 -4.69 5.11
C ILE A 42 9.78 -3.26 4.94
N HIS A 43 10.65 -2.24 5.02
CA HIS A 43 10.27 -0.84 4.85
C HIS A 43 9.73 -0.51 3.46
N GLY A 44 10.11 -1.26 2.42
CA GLY A 44 9.60 -1.10 1.06
C GLY A 44 8.38 -1.99 0.75
N MET A 45 7.82 -2.64 1.77
CA MET A 45 6.65 -3.53 1.64
C MET A 45 5.37 -3.06 2.36
N PRO A 46 5.29 -1.90 3.04
CA PRO A 46 4.17 -1.63 3.93
C PRO A 46 2.83 -1.56 3.21
N LEU A 47 2.76 -1.00 1.99
CA LEU A 47 1.50 -0.96 1.25
C LEU A 47 1.08 -2.33 0.73
N ALA A 48 2.02 -3.23 0.42
CA ALA A 48 1.68 -4.59 -0.01
C ALA A 48 0.97 -5.37 1.10
N PHE A 49 1.42 -5.22 2.35
CA PHE A 49 0.73 -5.84 3.49
C PHE A 49 -0.55 -5.10 3.86
N ALA A 50 -0.55 -3.77 3.84
CA ALA A 50 -1.72 -2.97 4.21
C ALA A 50 -2.88 -3.14 3.21
N THR A 51 -2.61 -3.50 1.97
CA THR A 51 -3.62 -3.82 0.94
C THR A 51 -3.96 -5.31 0.85
N GLY A 52 -3.20 -6.17 1.54
CA GLY A 52 -3.36 -7.62 1.50
C GLY A 52 -2.73 -8.30 0.29
N ILE A 53 -2.00 -7.57 -0.56
CA ILE A 53 -1.24 -8.11 -1.70
C ILE A 53 -0.17 -9.11 -1.23
N ALA A 54 0.50 -8.82 -0.11
CA ALA A 54 1.53 -9.68 0.50
C ALA A 54 1.03 -10.45 1.74
N ARG A 55 -0.29 -10.70 1.87
CA ARG A 55 -0.84 -11.28 3.11
C ARG A 55 -0.30 -12.69 3.36
N ARG A 56 0.18 -12.93 4.59
CA ARG A 56 0.60 -14.25 5.06
C ARG A 56 -0.33 -14.73 6.17
N ALA A 57 -0.63 -16.03 6.19
CA ALA A 57 -1.43 -16.64 7.25
C ALA A 57 -0.67 -16.71 8.59
N GLU A 58 0.66 -16.70 8.54
CA GLU A 58 1.54 -16.87 9.69
C GLU A 58 2.64 -15.79 9.71
N GLY A 59 3.20 -15.53 10.89
CA GLY A 59 4.29 -14.57 11.11
C GLY A 59 3.86 -13.28 11.84
N PRO A 60 4.78 -12.31 12.00
CA PRO A 60 4.57 -11.14 12.86
C PRO A 60 3.48 -10.17 12.39
N LEU A 61 2.97 -10.35 11.16
CA LEU A 61 1.89 -9.55 10.58
C LEU A 61 0.56 -10.31 10.48
N SER A 62 0.45 -11.49 11.09
CA SER A 62 -0.76 -12.33 11.05
C SER A 62 -1.99 -11.67 11.71
N TRP A 63 -1.79 -10.64 12.53
CA TRP A 63 -2.85 -9.85 13.15
C TRP A 63 -3.61 -8.95 12.15
N ILE A 64 -3.08 -8.73 10.95
CA ILE A 64 -3.74 -7.95 9.89
C ILE A 64 -4.87 -8.81 9.27
N SER A 65 -6.09 -8.62 9.78
CA SER A 65 -7.31 -9.22 9.24
C SER A 65 -7.96 -8.36 8.14
N ASN A 66 -9.07 -8.85 7.53
CA ASN A 66 -9.79 -8.15 6.47
C ASN A 66 -10.22 -6.71 6.86
N GLU A 67 -10.61 -6.50 8.12
CA GLU A 67 -11.02 -5.18 8.65
C GLU A 67 -9.90 -4.14 8.59
N HIS A 68 -8.64 -4.59 8.53
CA HIS A 68 -7.46 -3.75 8.50
C HIS A 68 -7.00 -3.37 7.09
N LEU A 69 -7.52 -4.04 6.06
CA LEU A 69 -6.99 -3.91 4.70
C LEU A 69 -7.43 -2.61 4.05
N ILE A 70 -6.59 -2.03 3.21
CA ILE A 70 -6.95 -0.86 2.42
C ILE A 70 -7.23 -1.31 1.00
N ASN A 71 -8.33 -0.82 0.44
CA ASN A 71 -8.66 -1.06 -0.95
C ASN A 71 -7.61 -0.37 -1.85
N PRO A 72 -6.85 -1.10 -2.68
CA PRO A 72 -5.82 -0.51 -3.55
C PRO A 72 -6.34 0.63 -4.43
N LYS A 73 -7.61 0.53 -4.87
CA LYS A 73 -8.26 1.56 -5.71
C LYS A 73 -8.54 2.87 -4.98
N LYS A 74 -8.39 2.89 -3.65
CA LYS A 74 -8.49 4.10 -2.82
C LYS A 74 -7.12 4.65 -2.41
N ILE A 75 -6.05 4.19 -3.07
CA ILE A 75 -4.70 4.73 -2.90
C ILE A 75 -4.38 5.61 -4.11
N VAL A 76 -3.80 6.79 -3.83
CA VAL A 76 -3.22 7.67 -4.83
C VAL A 76 -1.78 7.95 -4.44
N TYR A 77 -0.83 7.65 -5.31
CA TYR A 77 0.57 8.05 -5.12
C TYR A 77 0.81 9.47 -5.63
N LEU A 78 1.67 10.20 -4.93
CA LEU A 78 2.16 11.52 -5.31
C LEU A 78 3.67 11.60 -5.09
N GLY A 79 4.43 11.91 -6.14
CA GLY A 79 5.86 12.20 -6.04
C GLY A 79 6.79 11.02 -6.33
N LEU A 80 6.25 9.95 -6.92
CA LEU A 80 7.03 8.78 -7.31
C LEU A 80 8.17 9.19 -8.25
N ARG A 81 9.36 8.69 -7.97
CA ARG A 81 10.55 8.90 -8.82
C ARG A 81 11.59 7.79 -8.71
N ASP A 82 11.46 6.90 -7.73
CA ASP A 82 12.33 5.74 -7.54
C ASP A 82 11.47 4.52 -7.24
N VAL A 83 11.02 3.84 -8.31
CA VAL A 83 10.06 2.74 -8.25
C VAL A 83 10.56 1.61 -9.12
N ASP A 84 10.65 0.41 -8.56
CA ASP A 84 11.14 -0.74 -9.31
C ASP A 84 10.09 -1.34 -10.25
N GLY A 85 10.52 -2.23 -11.14
CA GLY A 85 9.64 -2.82 -12.15
C GLY A 85 8.52 -3.70 -11.57
N ALA A 86 8.75 -4.35 -10.42
CA ALA A 86 7.74 -5.20 -9.79
C ALA A 86 6.68 -4.36 -9.08
N GLU A 87 7.09 -3.24 -8.47
CA GLU A 87 6.19 -2.24 -7.91
C GLU A 87 5.31 -1.62 -9.00
N TRP A 88 5.88 -1.20 -10.13
CA TRP A 88 5.09 -0.72 -11.26
C TRP A 88 4.09 -1.76 -11.75
N THR A 89 4.52 -3.01 -11.89
CA THR A 89 3.61 -4.11 -12.27
C THR A 89 2.45 -4.22 -11.28
N THR A 90 2.72 -4.10 -9.99
CA THR A 90 1.71 -4.17 -8.92
C THR A 90 0.74 -2.98 -8.96
N ILE A 91 1.25 -1.76 -9.16
CA ILE A 91 0.45 -0.54 -9.32
C ILE A 91 -0.54 -0.68 -10.48
N HIS A 92 -0.05 -1.06 -11.66
CA HIS A 92 -0.88 -1.21 -12.86
C HIS A 92 -1.89 -2.34 -12.70
N LYS A 93 -1.46 -3.51 -12.17
CA LYS A 93 -2.32 -4.68 -11.98
C LYS A 93 -3.52 -4.39 -11.08
N HIS A 94 -3.33 -3.58 -10.03
CA HIS A 94 -4.40 -3.26 -9.08
C HIS A 94 -5.13 -1.94 -9.40
N GLY A 95 -4.76 -1.26 -10.49
CA GLY A 95 -5.36 0.00 -10.91
C GLY A 95 -5.17 1.11 -9.89
N ILE A 96 -4.01 1.16 -9.23
CA ILE A 96 -3.67 2.21 -8.27
C ILE A 96 -3.30 3.47 -9.05
N ARG A 97 -3.86 4.61 -8.67
CA ARG A 97 -3.52 5.87 -9.33
C ARG A 97 -2.17 6.37 -8.82
N ALA A 98 -1.30 6.78 -9.73
CA ALA A 98 0.00 7.33 -9.39
C ALA A 98 0.26 8.59 -10.20
N PHE A 99 0.74 9.63 -9.54
CA PHE A 99 1.28 10.84 -10.16
C PHE A 99 2.76 10.89 -9.84
N ASP A 100 3.59 10.59 -10.84
CA ASP A 100 5.03 10.65 -10.69
C ASP A 100 5.54 12.10 -10.75
N MET A 101 6.84 12.30 -10.48
CA MET A 101 7.42 13.64 -10.50
C MET A 101 7.40 14.32 -11.88
N ARG A 102 7.23 13.57 -12.99
CA ARG A 102 7.07 14.15 -14.34
C ARG A 102 5.70 14.78 -14.45
N GLU A 103 4.65 14.05 -14.09
CA GLU A 103 3.26 14.55 -14.12
C GLU A 103 3.03 15.73 -13.16
N ILE A 104 3.71 15.77 -12.01
CA ILE A 104 3.55 16.87 -11.03
C ILE A 104 4.20 18.18 -11.52
N ARG A 105 5.24 18.10 -12.37
CA ARG A 105 5.98 19.27 -12.83
C ARG A 105 5.36 19.93 -14.07
N GLU A 106 4.39 19.29 -14.69
CA GLU A 106 3.58 19.82 -15.80
C GLU A 106 2.42 20.67 -15.28
#